data_AF-A0A2W4PQ70-F1
#
_entry.id   AF-A0A2W4PQ70-F1
#
_cell.length_a   1.000
_cell.length_b   1.000
_cell.length_c   1.000
_cell.angle_alpha   90.00
_cell.angle_beta   90.00
_cell.angle_gamma   90.00
#
_symmetry.space_group_name_H-M   'P 1'
#
loop_
_entity.id
_entity.type
_entity.pdbx_description
1 polymer ?
#
loop_
_entity_poly.entity_id
_entity_poly.type
_entity_poly.pdbx_seq_one_letter_code
_entity_poly.pdbx_strand_id
1 'polypeptide(L)' 'MGLRSLLALWAGKLVLSAARAAGRAGSSLPGRVARLVDPGILTALAAQTPGGHAVITGTNGKTTTAKMLAGILA' A
#
# COMPACT_ATOMS: atom_id res chain seq x y z
N MET A 1 4.04 5.66 14.51
CA MET A 1 4.01 4.18 14.32
C MET A 1 4.65 3.51 15.52
N GLY A 2 4.17 2.33 15.92
CA GLY A 2 4.82 1.51 16.95
C GLY A 2 5.70 0.40 16.36
N LEU A 3 6.42 -0.34 17.21
CA LEU A 3 7.30 -1.46 16.81
C LEU A 3 6.55 -2.52 15.98
N ARG A 4 5.31 -2.85 16.37
CA ARG A 4 4.45 -3.79 15.65
C ARG A 4 4.22 -3.40 14.18
N SER A 5 4.00 -2.10 13.92
CA SER A 5 3.74 -1.58 12.58
C SER A 5 4.99 -1.58 11.71
N LEU A 6 6.17 -1.39 12.33
CA LEU A 6 7.46 -1.53 11.66
C LEU A 6 7.71 -2.98 11.25
N LEU A 7 7.47 -3.94 12.16
CA LEU A 7 7.59 -5.38 11.85
C LEU A 7 6.63 -5.79 10.73
N ALA A 8 5.39 -5.31 10.79
CA ALA A 8 4.38 -5.57 9.76
C ALA A 8 4.77 -4.98 8.39
N LEU A 9 5.35 -3.78 8.37
CA LEU A 9 5.87 -3.16 7.15
C LEU A 9 7.00 -3.99 6.54
N TRP A 10 7.97 -4.41 7.35
CA TRP A 10 9.10 -5.23 6.88
C TRP A 10 8.65 -6.61 6.41
N ALA A 11 7.73 -7.27 7.13
CA ALA A 11 7.14 -8.53 6.71
C ALA A 11 6.47 -8.40 5.33
N GLY A 12 5.65 -7.36 5.13
CA GLY A 12 5.04 -7.06 3.83
C GLY A 12 6.08 -6.82 2.73
N LYS A 13 7.14 -6.04 3.00
CA LYS A 13 8.22 -5.79 2.03
C LYS A 13 8.98 -7.04 1.65
N LEU A 14 9.32 -7.91 2.60
CA LEU A 14 9.99 -9.19 2.32
C LEU A 14 9.15 -10.08 1.41
N VAL A 15 7.85 -10.17 1.70
CA VAL A 15 6.89 -10.92 0.89
C VAL A 15 6.76 -10.32 -0.51
N LEU A 16 6.76 -8.99 -0.64
CA LEU A 16 6.75 -8.31 -1.93
C LEU A 16 8.02 -8.62 -2.75
N SER A 17 9.19 -8.56 -2.12
CA SER A 17 10.46 -8.88 -2.77
C SER A 17 10.50 -10.34 -3.24
N ALA A 18 10.04 -11.28 -2.40
CA ALA A 18 9.95 -12.69 -2.77
C ALA A 18 8.95 -12.92 -3.92
N ALA A 19 7.78 -12.27 -3.88
CA ALA A 19 6.79 -12.36 -4.95
C ALA A 19 7.34 -11.85 -6.30
N ARG A 20 8.06 -10.72 -6.28
CA ARG A 20 8.72 -10.17 -7.47
C ARG A 20 9.82 -11.09 -8.00
N ALA A 21 10.65 -11.65 -7.12
CA ALA A 21 11.67 -12.64 -7.51
C ALA A 21 11.06 -13.88 -8.15
N ALA A 22 9.86 -14.28 -7.73
CA ALA A 22 9.08 -15.36 -8.33
C ALA A 22 8.28 -14.96 -9.59
N GLY A 23 8.54 -13.77 -10.16
CA GLY A 23 7.86 -13.29 -11.38
C GLY A 23 6.40 -12.89 -11.20
N ARG A 24 5.91 -12.76 -9.96
CA ARG A 24 4.52 -12.39 -9.67
C ARG A 24 4.38 -10.88 -9.48
N ALA A 25 3.52 -10.27 -10.29
CA ALA A 25 3.14 -8.86 -10.18
C ALA A 25 1.80 -8.71 -9.44
N GLY A 26 1.85 -8.56 -8.11
CA GLY A 26 0.64 -8.35 -7.30
C GLY A 26 0.95 -7.76 -5.92
N SER A 27 0.09 -6.85 -5.45
CA SER A 27 0.24 -6.15 -4.17
C SER A 27 -0.64 -6.71 -3.05
N SER A 28 -1.62 -7.55 -3.37
CA SER A 28 -2.61 -8.07 -2.41
C SER A 28 -1.98 -8.96 -1.34
N LEU A 29 -1.06 -9.85 -1.72
CA LEU A 29 -0.43 -10.82 -0.82
C LEU A 29 0.51 -10.14 0.20
N PRO A 30 1.45 -9.26 -0.19
CA PRO A 30 2.22 -8.43 0.73
C PRO A 30 1.34 -7.65 1.73
N GLY A 31 0.27 -7.02 1.23
CA GLY A 31 -0.65 -6.25 2.07
C GLY A 31 -1.43 -7.12 3.06
N ARG A 32 -1.80 -8.34 2.67
CA ARG A 32 -2.44 -9.31 3.57
C ARG A 32 -1.49 -9.74 4.70
N VAL A 33 -0.22 -10.02 4.39
CA VAL A 33 0.77 -10.38 5.42
C VAL A 33 1.01 -9.23 6.40
N ALA A 34 1.17 -8.01 5.90
CA ALA A 34 1.31 -6.84 6.77
C ALA A 34 0.11 -6.68 7.73
N ARG A 35 -1.13 -6.85 7.25
CA ARG A 35 -2.34 -6.78 8.08
C ARG A 35 -2.48 -7.94 9.08
N LEU A 36 -1.91 -9.11 8.79
CA LEU A 36 -1.89 -10.22 9.73
C LEU A 36 -0.96 -9.94 10.92
N VAL A 37 0.16 -9.26 10.68
CA VAL A 37 1.12 -8.88 11.74
C VAL A 37 0.60 -7.68 12.55
N ASP A 38 0.05 -6.67 11.87
CA ASP A 38 -0.58 -5.52 12.52
C ASP A 38 -1.89 -5.15 11.81
N PRO A 39 -3.06 -5.49 12.38
CA PRO A 39 -4.36 -5.13 11.82
C PRO A 39 -4.57 -3.62 11.68
N GLY A 40 -3.90 -2.82 12.51
CA GLY A 40 -3.98 -1.35 12.53
C GLY A 40 -2.99 -0.66 11.60
N ILE A 41 -2.18 -1.41 10.84
CA ILE A 41 -1.08 -0.82 10.04
C ILE A 41 -1.58 0.22 9.03
N LEU A 42 -2.73 -0.01 8.40
CA LEU A 42 -3.28 0.92 7.42
C LEU A 42 -3.66 2.26 8.05
N THR A 43 -4.24 2.24 9.25
CA THR A 43 -4.56 3.46 10.01
C THR A 43 -3.28 4.19 10.40
N ALA A 44 -2.27 3.47 10.87
CA ALA A 44 -0.97 4.05 11.24
C ALA A 44 -0.23 4.67 10.04
N LEU A 45 -0.36 4.08 8.85
CA LEU A 45 0.18 4.61 7.60
C LEU A 45 -0.63 5.79 7.09
N ALA A 46 -1.96 5.71 7.12
CA ALA A 46 -2.85 6.78 6.65
C ALA A 46 -2.70 8.07 7.46
N ALA A 47 -2.37 7.96 8.75
CA ALA A 47 -2.09 9.10 9.62
C ALA A 47 -0.80 9.86 9.28
N GLN A 48 0.06 9.32 8.40
CA GLN A 48 1.35 9.93 8.03
C GLN A 48 1.29 10.83 6.80
N THR A 49 0.10 11.06 6.23
CA THR A 49 -0.05 11.90 5.02
C THR A 49 -0.60 13.27 5.42
N PRO A 50 0.24 14.33 5.54
CA PRO A 50 -0.21 15.64 6.03
C PRO A 50 -1.20 16.32 5.08
N GLY A 51 -1.12 16.03 3.78
CA GLY A 51 -2.01 16.55 2.74
C GLY A 51 -3.34 15.80 2.59
N GLY A 52 -3.61 14.79 3.43
CA GLY A 52 -4.80 13.95 3.32
C GLY A 52 -4.72 12.94 2.17
N HIS A 53 -5.88 12.42 1.76
CA HIS A 53 -6.00 11.36 0.77
C HIS A 53 -7.06 11.71 -0.27
N ALA A 54 -6.77 11.51 -1.55
CA ALA A 54 -7.75 11.61 -2.64
C ALA A 54 -8.20 10.21 -3.07
N VAL A 55 -9.51 9.96 -3.09
CA VAL A 55 -10.09 8.67 -3.50
C VAL A 55 -10.72 8.80 -4.88
N ILE A 56 -10.19 8.04 -5.85
CA ILE A 56 -10.73 7.98 -7.21
C ILE A 56 -11.66 6.77 -7.32
N THR A 57 -12.93 7.03 -7.61
CA THR A 57 -13.97 6.02 -7.86
C THR A 57 -14.47 6.07 -9.30
N GLY A 58 -15.16 5.03 -9.75
CA GLY A 58 -15.71 4.90 -11.10
C GLY A 58 -15.80 3.45 -11.56
N THR A 59 -16.68 3.15 -12.52
CA THR A 59 -16.81 1.80 -13.09
C THR A 59 -15.56 1.40 -13.86
N ASN A 60 -15.05 2.31 -14.70
CA ASN A 60 -13.81 2.15 -15.49
C ASN A 60 -12.84 3.32 -15.23
N GLY A 61 -11.60 3.20 -15.70
CA GLY A 61 -10.64 4.32 -15.72
C GLY A 61 -9.94 4.67 -14.40
N LYS A 62 -10.36 4.12 -13.25
CA LYS A 62 -9.79 4.40 -11.91
C LYS A 62 -8.26 4.48 -11.87
N THR A 63 -7.58 3.43 -12.32
CA THR A 63 -6.10 3.36 -12.29
C THR A 63 -5.45 4.36 -13.23
N THR A 64 -6.04 4.59 -14.41
CA THR A 64 -5.53 5.55 -15.39
C THR A 64 -5.64 6.97 -14.87
N THR A 65 -6.82 7.36 -14.38
CA THR A 65 -7.06 8.68 -13.78
C THR A 65 -6.18 8.93 -12.56
N ALA A 66 -6.03 7.94 -11.68
CA ALA A 66 -5.14 8.06 -10.51
C ALA A 66 -3.68 8.31 -10.91
N LYS A 67 -3.18 7.63 -11.95
CA LYS A 67 -1.82 7.85 -12.48
C LYS A 67 -1.66 9.23 -13.14
N MET A 68 -2.66 9.68 -13.91
CA MET A 68 -2.65 11.00 -14.53
C MET A 68 -2.62 12.11 -13.46
N LEU A 69 -3.49 12.02 -12.45
CA LEU A 69 -3.54 12.98 -11.35
C LEU A 69 -2.22 13.01 -10.57
N ALA A 70 -1.62 11.84 -10.29
CA ALA A 70 -0.32 11.76 -9.64
C ALA A 70 0.80 12.42 -10.46
N GLY A 71 0.74 12.38 -11.79
CA GLY A 71 1.70 13.08 -12.65
C GLY A 71 1.48 14.59 -12.74
N ILE A 72 0.23 15.06 -12.58
CA ILE A 72 -0.12 16.49 -12.60
C ILE A 72 0.22 17.17 -11.26
N LEU A 73 0.05 16.45 -10.15
CA LEU A 73 0.28 16.97 -8.79
C LEU A 73 1.71 16.76 -8.27
N ALA A 74 2.56 16.05 -9.01
CA ALA A 74 3.97 15.84 -8.67
C ALA A 74 4.79 17.12 -8.82
#